data_AF-A0A8J7UVW2-F1
#
_entry.id   AF-A0A8J7UVW2-F1
#
_cell.length_a   1.000
_cell.length_b   1.000
_cell.length_c   1.000
_cell.angle_alpha   90.00
_cell.angle_beta   90.00
_cell.angle_gamma   90.00
#
_symmetry.space_group_name_H-M   'P 1'
#
loop_
_entity.id
_entity.type
_entity.pdbx_description
1 polymer ?
#
loop_
_entity_poly.entity_id
_entity_poly.type
_entity_poly.pdbx_seq_one_letter_code
_entity_poly.pdbx_strand_id
1 'polypeptide(L)' 'MQTPNHEREEKIMSNKKAKEALSQMKQEAANTVGVNLKQGYNGDITARQAGSIGGEMVKRMIESYENGQSAK' A
#
# COMPACT_ATOMS: atom_id res chain seq x y z
N MET A 1 4.11 34.72 -14.04
CA MET A 1 2.88 34.26 -13.37
C MET A 1 2.72 32.78 -13.70
N GLN A 2 3.11 31.88 -12.78
CA GLN A 2 2.96 30.43 -12.98
C GLN A 2 1.47 30.09 -12.82
N THR A 3 0.86 29.48 -13.83
CA THR A 3 -0.57 29.15 -13.82
C THR A 3 -0.90 28.08 -12.77
N PRO A 4 -2.03 28.17 -12.05
CA PRO A 4 -2.46 27.24 -10.99
C PRO A 4 -2.72 25.78 -11.42
N ASN A 5 -2.42 25.42 -12.67
CA ASN A 5 -2.61 24.06 -13.20
C ASN A 5 -1.46 23.11 -12.82
N HIS A 6 -0.24 23.61 -12.66
CA HIS A 6 0.94 22.77 -12.44
C HIS A 6 0.91 22.05 -11.07
N GLU A 7 0.49 22.76 -10.01
CA GLU A 7 0.36 22.20 -8.65
C GLU A 7 -0.74 21.12 -8.56
N ARG A 8 -1.82 21.27 -9.34
CA ARG A 8 -2.90 20.28 -9.39
C ARG A 8 -2.46 19.00 -10.08
N GLU A 9 -1.72 19.12 -11.18
CA GLU A 9 -1.18 18.00 -11.94
C GLU A 9 -0.15 17.21 -11.11
N GLU A 10 0.75 17.91 -10.42
CA GLU A 10 1.71 17.29 -9.50
C GLU A 10 1.02 16.52 -8.36
N LYS A 11 -0.01 17.11 -7.76
CA LYS A 11 -0.79 16.46 -6.69
C LYS A 11 -1.52 15.22 -7.19
N ILE A 12 -2.05 15.24 -8.41
CA ILE A 12 -2.69 14.07 -9.04
C ILE A 12 -1.65 12.98 -9.30
N MET A 13 -0.48 13.33 -9.83
CA MET A 13 0.60 12.37 -10.09
C MET A 13 1.17 11.76 -8.80
N SER A 14 1.36 12.56 -7.76
CA SER A 14 1.76 12.08 -6.42
C SER A 14 0.74 11.10 -5.84
N ASN A 15 -0.56 11.41 -5.95
CA ASN A 15 -1.62 10.52 -5.47
C ASN A 15 -1.68 9.19 -6.24
N LYS A 16 -1.44 9.22 -7.56
CA LYS A 16 -1.35 8.00 -8.39
C LYS A 16 -0.19 7.11 -7.94
N LYS A 17 1.01 7.68 -7.78
CA LYS A 17 2.19 6.93 -7.30
C LYS A 17 1.96 6.31 -5.91
N ALA A 18 1.35 7.05 -4.99
CA ALA A 18 1.00 6.52 -3.68
C ALA A 18 0.00 5.34 -3.75
N LYS A 19 -1.00 5.42 -4.64
CA LYS A 19 -1.95 4.32 -4.87
C LYS A 19 -1.29 3.09 -5.47
N GLU A 20 -0.37 3.27 -6.40
CA GLU A 20 0.39 2.17 -7.01
C GLU A 20 1.28 1.48 -5.98
N ALA A 21 2.03 2.24 -5.19
CA ALA A 21 2.85 1.70 -4.10
C ALA A 21 2.01 0.92 -3.09
N LEU A 22 0.84 1.45 -2.72
CA LEU A 22 -0.09 0.75 -1.83
C LEU A 22 -0.63 -0.55 -2.46
N SER A 23 -0.95 -0.54 -3.75
CA SER A 23 -1.40 -1.73 -4.47
C SER A 23 -0.34 -2.83 -4.49
N GLN A 24 0.92 -2.46 -4.73
CA GLN A 24 2.06 -3.37 -4.68
C GLN A 24 2.25 -3.95 -3.28
N MET A 25 2.26 -3.10 -2.24
CA MET A 25 2.38 -3.54 -0.85
C MET A 25 1.28 -4.53 -0.46
N LYS A 26 0.04 -4.27 -0.87
CA LYS A 26 -1.09 -5.17 -0.61
C LYS A 26 -0.89 -6.54 -1.28
N GLN A 27 -0.41 -6.57 -2.52
CA GLN A 27 -0.16 -7.81 -3.24
C GLN A 27 0.98 -8.61 -2.61
N GLU A 28 2.07 -7.94 -2.22
CA GLU A 28 3.19 -8.57 -1.52
C GLU A 28 2.76 -9.13 -0.16
N ALA A 29 2.02 -8.35 0.64
CA ALA A 29 1.50 -8.80 1.92
C ALA A 29 0.64 -10.05 1.76
N ALA A 30 -0.25 -10.08 0.76
CA ALA A 30 -1.06 -11.25 0.44
C ALA A 30 -0.21 -12.48 0.05
N ASN A 31 0.82 -12.28 -0.77
CA ASN A 31 1.75 -13.35 -1.12
C ASN A 31 2.50 -13.89 0.12
N THR A 32 2.95 -13.00 1.02
CA THR A 32 3.65 -13.39 2.25
C THR A 32 2.77 -14.23 3.17
N VAL A 33 1.48 -13.90 3.30
CA VAL A 33 0.55 -14.67 4.13
C VAL A 33 -0.11 -15.85 3.40
N GLY A 34 0.30 -16.13 2.15
CA GLY A 34 -0.22 -17.24 1.35
C GLY A 34 -1.68 -17.10 0.94
N VAL A 35 -2.19 -15.87 0.86
CA VAL A 35 -3.58 -15.60 0.46
C VAL A 35 -3.62 -15.14 -0.99
N ASN A 36 -4.40 -15.83 -1.81
CA ASN A 36 -4.62 -15.43 -3.19
C ASN A 36 -5.54 -14.22 -3.28
N LEU A 37 -4.96 -13.03 -3.35
CA LEU A 37 -5.69 -11.78 -3.53
C LEU A 37 -5.86 -11.48 -5.02
N LYS A 38 -7.11 -11.34 -5.45
CA LYS A 38 -7.50 -11.05 -6.84
C LYS A 38 -7.68 -9.56 -7.05
N GLN A 39 -7.37 -9.08 -8.26
CA GLN A 39 -7.78 -7.75 -8.73
C GLN A 39 -9.27 -7.80 -9.10
N GLY A 40 -10.14 -7.67 -8.09
CA GLY A 40 -11.58 -7.78 -8.27
C GLY A 40 -12.29 -8.28 -7.01
N TYR A 41 -13.32 -9.12 -7.20
CA TYR A 41 -14.07 -9.70 -6.11
C TYR A 41 -13.22 -10.68 -5.30
N ASN A 42 -13.22 -10.50 -3.99
CA ASN A 42 -12.48 -11.31 -3.01
C ASN A 42 -13.41 -11.81 -1.89
N GLY A 43 -14.71 -11.98 -2.16
CA GLY A 43 -15.67 -12.43 -1.14
C GLY A 43 -15.51 -13.90 -0.73
N ASP A 44 -14.68 -14.65 -1.46
CA ASP A 44 -14.22 -15.99 -1.10
C ASP A 44 -13.10 -15.97 -0.03
N ILE A 45 -12.47 -14.82 0.21
CA ILE A 45 -11.45 -14.68 1.25
C ILE A 45 -12.13 -14.53 2.61
N THR A 46 -11.73 -15.36 3.57
CA THR A 46 -12.24 -15.27 4.93
C THR A 46 -11.80 -13.99 5.62
N ALA A 47 -12.58 -13.50 6.60
CA ALA A 47 -12.21 -12.32 7.39
C ALA A 47 -10.82 -12.46 8.04
N ARG A 48 -10.46 -13.68 8.47
CA ARG A 48 -9.14 -13.98 9.03
C ARG A 48 -8.02 -13.74 8.01
N GLN A 49 -8.19 -14.23 6.78
CA GLN A 49 -7.20 -14.04 5.72
C GLN A 49 -7.06 -12.57 5.30
N ALA A 50 -8.19 -11.85 5.14
CA ALA A 50 -8.16 -10.42 4.87
C ALA A 50 -7.46 -9.64 6.01
N GLY A 51 -7.74 -10.03 7.26
CA GLY A 51 -7.07 -9.49 8.44
C GLY A 51 -5.56 -9.76 8.44
N SER A 52 -5.14 -10.97 8.08
CA SER A 52 -3.71 -11.31 7.96
C SER A 52 -2.98 -10.45 6.92
N ILE A 53 -3.60 -10.17 5.76
CA ILE A 53 -3.04 -9.25 4.76
C ILE A 53 -2.86 -7.85 5.37
N GLY A 54 -3.90 -7.33 6.03
CA GLY A 54 -3.85 -6.03 6.69
C GLY A 54 -2.76 -5.93 7.76
N GLY A 55 -2.66 -6.97 8.60
CA GLY A 55 -1.65 -7.06 9.65
C GLY A 55 -0.21 -7.06 9.10
N GLU A 56 0.04 -7.79 8.01
CA GLU A 56 1.35 -7.83 7.36
C GLU A 56 1.74 -6.47 6.76
N MET A 57 0.79 -5.72 6.19
CA MET A 57 1.05 -4.35 5.73
C MET A 57 1.43 -3.42 6.89
N VAL A 58 0.71 -3.49 8.01
CA VAL A 58 1.02 -2.67 9.21
C VAL A 58 2.38 -3.04 9.79
N LYS A 59 2.70 -4.34 9.85
CA LYS A 59 4.00 -4.82 10.32
C LYS A 59 5.15 -4.24 9.51
N ARG A 60 5.07 -4.31 8.18
CA ARG A 60 6.08 -3.72 7.27
C ARG A 60 6.18 -2.20 7.39
N MET A 61 5.06 -1.52 7.65
CA MET A 61 5.05 -0.07 7.89
C MET A 61 5.81 0.28 9.17
N ILE A 62 5.61 -0.48 10.24
CA ILE A 62 6.33 -0.32 11.50
C ILE A 62 7.82 -0.62 11.30
N GLU A 63 8.16 -1.74 10.67
CA GLU A 63 9.56 -2.11 10.38
C GLU A 63 10.27 -1.03 9.56
N SER A 64 9.61 -0.49 8.52
CA SER A 64 10.16 0.60 7.70
C SER A 64 10.38 1.87 8.51
N TYR A 65 9.48 2.17 9.44
CA TYR A 65 9.60 3.32 10.33
C TYR A 65 10.73 3.14 11.34
N GLU A 66 10.83 1.99 11.98
CA GLU A 66 11.91 1.64 12.93
C GLU A 66 13.28 1.65 12.25
N ASN A 67 13.39 1.04 11.07
CA ASN A 67 14.62 1.04 10.28
C ASN A 67 15.00 2.45 9.80
N GLY A 68 14.02 3.27 9.40
CA GLY A 68 14.26 4.67 9.02
C GLY A 68 14.63 5.58 10.21
N GLN A 69 14.16 5.24 11.42
CA GLN A 69 14.56 5.91 12.67
C GLN A 69 15.98 5.51 13.09
N SER A 70 16.41 4.28 12.79
CA SER A 70 17.75 3.77 13.10
C SER A 70 18.87 4.42 12.27
N ALA A 71 18.52 5.14 11.20
CA ALA A 71 19.44 5.83 10.30
C ALA A 71 19.67 7.32 10.65
N LYS A 72 19.28 7.76 11.85
CA LYS A 72 19.56 9.12 12.38
C LYS A 72 20.43 9.07 13.62
#